data_AF-A0A1F8F8L3-F1
#
_entry.id   AF-A0A1F8F8L3-F1
#
_cell.length_a   1.000
_cell.length_b   1.000
_cell.length_c   1.000
_cell.angle_alpha   90.00
_cell.angle_beta   90.00
_cell.angle_gamma   90.00
#
_symmetry.space_group_name_H-M   'P 1'
#
loop_
_entity.id
_entity.type
_entity.pdbx_description
1 polymer ?
#
loop_
_entity_poly.entity_id
_entity_poly.type
_entity_poly.pdbx_seq_one_letter_code
_entity_poly.pdbx_strand_id
1 'polypeptide(L)'
;MTFKFKTGGFTLIETLIAIGIFAIISVAIYSSYSNVIDIIIASQLNATGLTVIANELEAIRNISYDDIGIQGGAPSGIIPAVKNINFSGIEFVLNTTARNVDDSFDGTLGGNPNDTAPADYKIVELELLCANCSKFITIKTTTTIAPASLESASKNGNLFINVIDASGQPIPQANVTVINSSVNPTITINDVTNINGQLQLVDIATSSLGYQIIVSKPGYSTEKTYKPGDAQNPNPIKPHATVVQQQVTIVTFNIDRLSVQSLNTRNKFCQAIQNIDFNQQGAKLIGADPDVYKYSVTDSTDLNGNKVSDLERDTYVIQNTDAGYDLAGASLLSPLNVSSNINYTVNWLMEPKSPASLLVVVQDGDGQFIDGATVSLVKTGFSATKVSGHNYFDQTDWSGAQFSQKSQNMEETNPTGNLKLKQIGGKYASMSAEWLESSTFDMGTIADFYKLKWNPLSQPPETGMDSLKFQIATNNDNNTWNYLGPDGTSATYYTSPDSVIYAGQNGSRYLRYKIYLFTENQDYTPILEDVNIEFSSSCIPSGQSFFPGLTNESYTLTIQKSGYQTHIIQANIVNGWQEHRATLLP
;
A
#
# COMPACT_ATOMS: atom_id res chain seq x y z
N MET A 1 93.39 -31.38 -5.54
CA MET A 1 92.08 -31.78 -4.98
C MET A 1 91.11 -30.64 -5.29
N THR A 2 90.15 -30.85 -6.20
CA THR A 2 89.27 -29.80 -6.72
C THR A 2 88.14 -29.50 -5.74
N PHE A 3 88.06 -28.28 -5.23
CA PHE A 3 86.93 -27.82 -4.42
C PHE A 3 85.68 -27.69 -5.30
N LYS A 4 84.82 -28.72 -5.28
CA LYS A 4 83.45 -28.61 -5.80
C LYS A 4 82.65 -27.71 -4.86
N PHE A 5 82.38 -26.48 -5.27
CA PHE A 5 81.30 -25.70 -4.68
C PHE A 5 79.99 -26.46 -4.90
N LYS A 6 79.36 -26.93 -3.81
CA LYS A 6 77.97 -27.40 -3.85
C LYS A 6 77.07 -26.18 -3.99
N THR A 7 76.74 -25.82 -5.22
CA THR A 7 75.59 -24.95 -5.51
C THR A 7 74.31 -25.76 -5.27
N GLY A 8 73.91 -25.86 -4.00
CA GLY A 8 72.60 -26.39 -3.65
C GLY A 8 71.53 -25.45 -4.19
N GLY A 9 70.67 -25.94 -5.10
CA GLY A 9 69.49 -25.20 -5.51
C GLY A 9 68.48 -25.13 -4.36
N PHE A 10 67.74 -24.03 -4.28
CA PHE A 10 66.66 -23.87 -3.30
C PHE A 10 65.59 -24.94 -3.51
N THR A 11 65.04 -25.45 -2.42
CA THR A 11 63.83 -26.26 -2.48
C THR A 11 62.62 -25.39 -2.82
N LEU A 12 61.57 -26.02 -3.36
CA LEU A 12 60.31 -25.33 -3.67
C LEU A 12 59.72 -24.65 -2.42
N ILE A 13 59.87 -25.28 -1.25
CA ILE A 13 59.31 -24.79 0.01
C ILE A 13 60.11 -23.63 0.60
N GLU A 14 61.45 -23.63 0.52
CA GLU A 14 62.27 -22.47 0.89
C GLU A 14 61.95 -21.26 0.01
N THR A 15 61.74 -21.49 -1.29
CA THR A 15 61.36 -20.43 -2.25
C THR A 15 59.98 -19.84 -1.91
N LEU A 16 58.99 -20.70 -1.59
CA LEU A 16 57.66 -20.27 -1.15
C LEU A 16 57.70 -19.47 0.15
N ILE A 17 58.48 -19.91 1.14
CA ILE A 17 58.63 -19.22 2.43
C ILE A 17 59.31 -17.86 2.24
N ALA A 18 60.37 -17.79 1.42
CA ALA A 18 61.08 -16.55 1.13
C ALA A 18 60.17 -15.53 0.41
N ILE A 19 59.40 -15.97 -0.59
CA ILE A 19 58.41 -15.12 -1.28
C ILE A 19 57.32 -14.66 -0.31
N GLY A 20 56.82 -15.53 0.56
CA GLY A 20 55.80 -15.19 1.56
C GLY A 20 56.29 -14.13 2.55
N ILE A 21 57.48 -14.30 3.13
CA ILE A 21 58.09 -13.33 4.05
C ILE A 21 58.36 -12.00 3.33
N PHE A 22 58.91 -12.04 2.13
CA PHE A 22 59.16 -10.83 1.33
C PHE A 22 57.86 -10.08 1.01
N ALA A 23 56.81 -10.79 0.57
CA ALA A 23 55.52 -10.19 0.27
C ALA A 23 54.89 -9.50 1.49
N ILE A 24 54.93 -10.13 2.68
CA ILE A 24 54.44 -9.53 3.93
C ILE A 24 55.19 -8.24 4.24
N ILE A 25 56.53 -8.25 4.15
CA ILE A 25 57.37 -7.08 4.43
C ILE A 25 57.13 -5.97 3.38
N SER A 26 57.06 -6.31 2.09
CA SER A 26 56.79 -5.35 1.01
C SER A 26 55.41 -4.70 1.16
N VAL A 27 54.36 -5.46 1.50
CA VAL A 27 53.01 -4.92 1.74
C VAL A 27 53.00 -4.02 2.97
N ALA A 28 53.69 -4.39 4.06
CA ALA A 28 53.79 -3.55 5.25
C ALA A 28 54.53 -2.22 5.00
N ILE A 29 55.64 -2.25 4.25
CA ILE A 29 56.38 -1.03 3.87
C ILE A 29 55.53 -0.16 2.93
N TYR A 30 54.90 -0.76 1.92
CA TYR A 30 54.03 -0.04 0.98
C TYR A 30 52.85 0.63 1.69
N SER A 31 52.15 -0.09 2.58
CA SER A 31 51.01 0.46 3.32
C SER A 31 51.43 1.55 4.32
N SER A 32 52.61 1.42 4.95
CA SER A 32 53.16 2.48 5.78
C SER A 32 53.47 3.73 4.96
N TYR A 33 54.06 3.58 3.78
CA TYR A 33 54.39 4.71 2.90
C TYR A 33 53.13 5.39 2.33
N SER A 34 52.13 4.61 1.88
CA SER A 34 50.86 5.17 1.40
C SER A 34 50.10 5.90 2.51
N ASN A 35 50.11 5.37 3.74
CA ASN A 35 49.49 6.03 4.88
C ASN A 35 50.18 7.36 5.24
N VAL A 36 51.52 7.43 5.17
CA VAL A 36 52.26 8.70 5.38
C VAL A 36 51.91 9.72 4.29
N ILE A 37 51.82 9.31 3.02
CA ILE A 37 51.38 10.19 1.93
C ILE A 37 49.94 10.68 2.16
N ASP A 38 49.00 9.80 2.50
CA ASP A 38 47.61 10.15 2.79
C ASP A 38 47.50 11.17 3.93
N ILE A 39 48.31 11.02 5.00
CA ILE A 39 48.36 11.97 6.12
C ILE A 39 48.93 13.32 5.68
N ILE A 40 49.98 13.35 4.85
CA ILE A 40 50.56 14.59 4.33
C ILE A 40 49.55 15.32 3.44
N ILE A 41 48.87 14.60 2.54
CA ILE A 41 47.82 15.16 1.66
C ILE A 41 46.67 15.71 2.50
N ALA A 42 46.15 14.94 3.48
CA ALA A 42 45.10 15.41 4.39
C ALA A 42 45.52 16.68 5.15
N SER A 43 46.73 16.71 5.70
CA SER A 43 47.27 17.84 6.43
C SER A 43 47.39 19.09 5.55
N GLN A 44 47.91 18.95 4.34
CA GLN A 44 48.04 20.06 3.39
C GLN A 44 46.68 20.59 2.94
N LEU A 45 45.75 19.70 2.56
CA LEU A 45 44.39 20.08 2.15
C LEU A 45 43.63 20.80 3.27
N ASN A 46 43.68 20.29 4.49
CA ASN A 46 43.00 20.88 5.64
C ASN A 46 43.63 22.23 6.03
N ALA A 47 44.95 22.38 5.99
CA ALA A 47 45.62 23.67 6.22
C ALA A 47 45.27 24.71 5.13
N THR A 48 45.17 24.30 3.87
CA THR A 48 44.70 25.16 2.78
C THR A 48 43.23 25.55 2.99
N GLY A 49 42.35 24.60 3.33
CA GLY A 49 40.94 24.88 3.63
C GLY A 49 40.73 25.83 4.80
N LEU A 50 41.51 25.69 5.89
CA LEU A 50 41.51 26.62 7.01
C LEU A 50 41.90 28.05 6.58
N THR A 51 42.87 28.18 5.66
CA THR A 51 43.28 29.47 5.09
C THR A 51 42.16 30.10 4.26
N VAL A 52 41.46 29.30 3.44
CA VAL A 52 40.29 29.76 2.67
C VAL A 52 39.19 30.23 3.60
N ILE A 53 38.81 29.44 4.60
CA ILE A 53 37.75 29.81 5.55
C ILE A 53 38.12 31.06 6.35
N ALA A 54 39.38 31.22 6.77
CA ALA A 54 39.83 32.41 7.49
C ALA A 54 39.71 33.67 6.61
N ASN A 55 40.12 33.60 5.35
CA ASN A 55 40.00 34.73 4.41
C ASN A 55 38.54 35.12 4.16
N GLU A 56 37.64 34.15 4.00
CA GLU A 56 36.21 34.40 3.79
C GLU A 56 35.53 34.94 5.05
N LEU A 57 35.91 34.46 6.23
CA LEU A 57 35.41 34.93 7.51
C LEU A 57 35.85 36.38 7.80
N GLU A 58 37.10 36.74 7.51
CA GLU A 58 37.56 38.13 7.61
C GLU A 58 36.94 39.04 6.53
N ALA A 59 36.68 38.52 5.32
CA ALA A 59 35.92 39.25 4.31
C ALA A 59 34.50 39.58 4.78
N ILE A 60 33.81 38.62 5.42
CA ILE A 60 32.47 38.82 5.99
C ILE A 60 32.50 39.80 7.17
N ARG A 61 33.51 39.75 8.04
CA ARG A 61 33.69 40.72 9.14
C ARG A 61 33.89 42.17 8.68
N ASN A 62 34.27 42.37 7.41
CA ASN A 62 34.47 43.69 6.81
C ASN A 62 33.25 44.19 6.00
N ILE A 63 32.12 43.47 6.01
CA ILE A 63 30.85 43.90 5.41
C ILE A 63 30.04 44.71 6.44
N SER A 64 29.26 45.70 5.98
CA SER A 64 28.35 46.47 6.84
C SER A 64 27.29 45.57 7.48
N TYR A 65 26.90 45.81 8.74
CA TYR A 65 25.90 44.99 9.46
C TYR A 65 24.62 44.78 8.66
N ASP A 66 24.13 45.83 7.99
CA ASP A 66 22.91 45.80 7.18
C ASP A 66 23.04 44.91 5.94
N ASP A 67 24.24 44.81 5.37
CA ASP A 67 24.57 43.98 4.20
C ASP A 67 24.90 42.52 4.55
N ILE A 68 25.09 42.21 5.84
CA ILE A 68 25.23 40.82 6.33
C ILE A 68 23.89 40.11 6.18
N GLY A 69 23.87 39.17 5.25
CA GLY A 69 22.72 38.34 4.96
C GLY A 69 22.92 37.59 3.65
N ILE A 70 22.04 36.63 3.40
CA ILE A 70 22.09 35.81 2.18
C ILE A 70 21.33 36.52 1.05
N GLN A 71 21.87 36.47 -0.17
CA GLN A 71 21.16 36.93 -1.36
C GLN A 71 19.86 36.12 -1.54
N GLY A 72 18.71 36.77 -1.35
CA GLY A 72 17.41 36.10 -1.36
C GLY A 72 17.13 35.24 -0.11
N GLY A 73 17.85 35.42 0.99
CA GLY A 73 17.56 34.80 2.28
C GLY A 73 16.90 35.77 3.28
N ALA A 74 16.82 35.33 4.54
CA ALA A 74 16.45 36.15 5.69
C ALA A 74 17.44 35.86 6.84
N PRO A 75 18.27 36.84 7.28
CA PRO A 75 18.36 38.22 6.79
C PRO A 75 18.78 38.29 5.31
N SER A 76 18.20 39.25 4.59
CA SER A 76 18.60 39.59 3.23
C SER A 76 19.94 40.34 3.27
N GLY A 77 20.84 40.01 2.36
CA GLY A 77 22.13 40.71 2.24
C GLY A 77 22.87 40.36 0.96
N ILE A 78 24.15 40.68 0.91
CA ILE A 78 24.97 40.58 -0.32
C ILE A 78 25.73 39.26 -0.47
N ILE A 79 25.66 38.36 0.52
CA ILE A 79 26.49 37.14 0.54
C ILE A 79 25.78 36.01 -0.24
N PRO A 80 26.42 35.37 -1.25
CA PRO A 80 25.81 34.23 -1.94
C PRO A 80 25.76 33.00 -1.01
N ALA A 81 24.64 32.27 -1.03
CA ALA A 81 24.46 31.05 -0.22
C ALA A 81 25.49 29.96 -0.56
N VAL A 82 25.92 29.88 -1.83
CA VAL A 82 26.94 28.95 -2.32
C VAL A 82 27.95 29.74 -3.14
N LYS A 83 29.25 29.57 -2.83
CA LYS A 83 30.36 30.22 -3.51
C LYS A 83 31.42 29.19 -3.89
N ASN A 84 31.74 29.09 -5.18
CA ASN A 84 32.85 28.28 -5.65
C ASN A 84 34.15 29.08 -5.52
N ILE A 85 35.18 28.49 -4.91
CA ILE A 85 36.46 29.13 -4.62
C ILE A 85 37.58 28.24 -5.17
N ASN A 86 38.35 28.74 -6.14
CA ASN A 86 39.61 28.12 -6.54
C ASN A 86 40.75 28.75 -5.74
N PHE A 87 41.42 27.97 -4.90
CA PHE A 87 42.57 28.42 -4.12
C PHE A 87 43.72 27.42 -4.23
N SER A 88 44.90 27.92 -4.63
CA SER A 88 46.09 27.09 -4.90
C SER A 88 45.87 25.92 -5.88
N GLY A 89 44.90 26.05 -6.79
CA GLY A 89 44.54 25.00 -7.76
C GLY A 89 43.57 23.94 -7.25
N ILE A 90 43.05 24.10 -6.03
CA ILE A 90 42.01 23.25 -5.45
C ILE A 90 40.67 23.99 -5.52
N GLU A 91 39.64 23.31 -6.02
CA GLU A 91 38.27 23.82 -6.06
C GLU A 91 37.53 23.43 -4.77
N PHE A 92 37.18 24.46 -3.99
CA PHE A 92 36.32 24.35 -2.83
C PHE A 92 34.93 24.92 -3.14
N VAL A 93 33.93 24.39 -2.44
CA VAL A 93 32.57 24.94 -2.39
C VAL A 93 32.34 25.44 -0.97
N LEU A 94 32.02 26.73 -0.82
CA LEU A 94 31.64 27.35 0.44
C LEU A 94 30.12 27.49 0.49
N ASN A 95 29.49 26.80 1.42
CA ASN A 95 28.11 27.04 1.82
C ASN A 95 28.10 28.09 2.94
N THR A 96 27.30 29.14 2.80
CA THR A 96 27.09 30.16 3.83
C THR A 96 25.64 30.15 4.28
N THR A 97 25.41 30.14 5.59
CA THR A 97 24.10 30.46 6.17
C THR A 97 24.23 31.66 7.09
N ALA A 98 23.21 32.52 7.11
CA ALA A 98 23.12 33.65 8.03
C ALA A 98 21.74 33.62 8.71
N ARG A 99 21.68 33.94 9.99
CA ARG A 99 20.44 34.04 10.78
C ARG A 99 20.49 35.26 11.68
N ASN A 100 19.37 35.97 11.79
CA ASN A 100 19.09 36.86 12.91
C ASN A 100 18.84 36.01 14.15
N VAL A 101 19.27 36.48 15.32
CA VAL A 101 19.09 35.82 16.63
C VAL A 101 18.38 36.79 17.56
N ASP A 102 17.42 36.24 18.32
CA ASP A 102 16.64 36.85 19.40
C ASP A 102 17.29 36.41 20.72
N ASP A 103 18.03 37.29 21.40
CA ASP A 103 18.77 36.95 22.62
C ASP A 103 17.93 37.22 23.88
N SER A 104 17.96 36.26 24.81
CA SER A 104 17.19 36.32 26.07
C SER A 104 17.57 37.44 27.05
N PHE A 105 18.51 38.33 26.69
CA PHE A 105 19.13 39.29 27.60
C PHE A 105 18.21 40.44 28.01
N ASP A 106 17.48 41.04 27.07
CA ASP A 106 16.59 42.18 27.34
C ASP A 106 15.09 41.84 27.18
N GLY A 107 14.79 40.69 26.61
CA GLY A 107 13.47 40.10 26.45
C GLY A 107 13.55 38.83 25.61
N THR A 108 12.44 38.43 25.02
CA THR A 108 12.44 37.74 23.71
C THR A 108 11.21 38.21 22.95
N LEU A 109 11.11 37.93 21.65
CA LEU A 109 9.89 38.18 20.91
C LEU A 109 8.72 37.32 21.44
N GLY A 110 7.63 37.96 21.85
CA GLY A 110 6.50 37.30 22.53
C GLY A 110 6.78 36.92 23.99
N GLY A 111 7.94 37.31 24.53
CA GLY A 111 8.36 37.07 25.91
C GLY A 111 7.73 38.03 26.93
N ASN A 112 8.23 37.98 28.16
CA ASN A 112 7.92 38.96 29.22
C ASN A 112 9.23 39.39 29.93
N PRO A 113 9.79 40.57 29.64
CA PRO A 113 9.27 41.59 28.71
C PRO A 113 9.24 41.09 27.26
N ASN A 114 8.28 41.61 26.48
CA ASN A 114 8.22 41.37 25.05
C ASN A 114 9.18 42.33 24.34
N ASP A 115 10.20 41.80 23.68
CA ASP A 115 11.07 42.62 22.86
C ASP A 115 10.41 43.03 21.52
N THR A 116 10.82 44.19 21.00
CA THR A 116 10.36 44.84 19.77
C THR A 116 11.45 44.98 18.70
N ALA A 117 12.70 44.60 18.99
CA ALA A 117 13.85 44.62 18.10
C ALA A 117 14.64 43.28 18.07
N PRO A 118 13.99 42.10 17.87
CA PRO A 118 14.49 40.78 18.29
C PRO A 118 15.56 40.18 17.35
N ALA A 119 16.30 41.03 16.67
CA ALA A 119 17.40 40.67 15.78
C ALA A 119 18.69 41.31 16.31
N ASP A 120 19.00 41.00 17.58
CA ASP A 120 20.12 41.53 18.36
C ASP A 120 21.43 41.44 17.58
N TYR A 121 21.67 40.25 17.01
CA TYR A 121 22.85 39.97 16.22
C TYR A 121 22.59 38.93 15.14
N LYS A 122 23.55 38.83 14.22
CA LYS A 122 23.58 37.85 13.15
C LYS A 122 24.63 36.79 13.45
N ILE A 123 24.24 35.52 13.39
CA ILE A 123 25.19 34.41 13.30
C ILE A 123 25.36 34.07 11.82
N VAL A 124 26.61 33.97 11.38
CA VAL A 124 26.99 33.44 10.06
C VAL A 124 27.74 32.13 10.25
N GLU A 125 27.24 31.03 9.69
CA GLU A 125 27.96 29.75 9.58
C GLU A 125 28.54 29.60 8.18
N LEU A 126 29.81 29.20 8.13
CA LEU A 126 30.56 28.86 6.94
C LEU A 126 30.90 27.36 6.97
N GLU A 127 30.48 26.64 5.94
CA GLU A 127 30.82 25.24 5.71
C GLU A 127 31.60 25.12 4.39
N LEU A 128 32.87 24.74 4.48
CA LEU A 128 33.75 24.55 3.33
C LEU A 128 33.88 23.07 2.99
N LEU A 129 33.58 22.72 1.73
CA LEU A 129 33.64 21.38 1.17
C LEU A 129 34.63 21.32 0.00
N CYS A 130 35.23 20.15 -0.25
CA CYS A 130 35.93 19.86 -1.50
C CYS A 130 35.49 18.48 -2.02
N ALA A 131 34.61 18.46 -3.02
CA ALA A 131 34.04 17.21 -3.55
C ALA A 131 35.09 16.29 -4.19
N ASN A 132 36.14 16.87 -4.78
CA ASN A 132 37.22 16.13 -5.45
C ASN A 132 38.37 15.71 -4.49
N CYS A 133 38.29 16.06 -3.20
CA CYS A 133 39.34 15.82 -2.22
C CYS A 133 39.04 14.61 -1.32
N SER A 134 39.52 13.42 -1.69
CA SER A 134 39.23 12.16 -0.96
C SER A 134 39.73 12.08 0.50
N LYS A 135 40.56 13.03 0.94
CA LYS A 135 41.16 13.10 2.29
C LYS A 135 40.87 14.41 3.02
N PHE A 136 39.99 15.25 2.48
CA PHE A 136 39.59 16.51 3.10
C PHE A 136 38.48 16.28 4.12
N ILE A 137 38.52 17.00 5.24
CA ILE A 137 37.46 17.00 6.26
C ILE A 137 36.70 18.31 6.12
N THR A 138 35.37 18.25 5.97
CA THR A 138 34.52 19.45 5.93
C THR A 138 34.80 20.35 7.13
N ILE A 139 35.17 21.60 6.87
CA ILE A 139 35.47 22.58 7.90
C ILE A 139 34.22 23.43 8.12
N LYS A 140 33.76 23.52 9.36
CA LYS A 140 32.69 24.42 9.79
C LYS A 140 33.24 25.48 10.72
N THR A 141 32.82 26.73 10.54
CA THR A 141 33.09 27.81 11.49
C THR A 141 31.89 28.74 11.57
N THR A 142 31.70 29.35 12.74
CA THR A 142 30.66 30.37 12.97
C THR A 142 31.30 31.68 13.41
N THR A 143 30.69 32.79 13.04
CA THR A 143 31.01 34.10 13.62
C THR A 143 29.72 34.83 13.97
N THR A 144 29.71 35.48 15.13
CA THR A 144 28.67 36.43 15.52
C THR A 144 29.06 37.82 15.04
N ILE A 145 28.06 38.58 14.58
CA ILE A 145 28.21 39.96 14.10
C ILE A 145 27.06 40.75 14.72
N ALA A 146 27.40 41.78 15.49
CA ALA A 146 26.44 42.65 16.19
C ALA A 146 26.42 44.06 15.55
N PRO A 147 25.34 44.84 15.67
CA PRO A 147 25.29 46.21 15.22
C PRO A 147 26.25 47.11 16.02
N ALA A 148 26.73 48.20 15.40
CA ALA A 148 27.61 49.17 16.06
C ALA A 148 26.86 50.19 16.95
N SER A 149 25.53 50.18 16.89
CA SER A 149 24.61 51.05 17.62
C SER A 149 23.63 50.21 18.43
N LEU A 150 22.93 50.84 19.39
CA LEU A 150 21.78 50.22 20.04
C LEU A 150 20.74 49.79 18.99
N GLU A 151 20.12 48.64 19.20
CA GLU A 151 19.06 48.10 18.33
C GLU A 151 17.86 49.05 18.21
N SER A 152 17.12 48.87 17.12
CA SER A 152 15.95 49.69 16.81
C SER A 152 14.83 48.83 16.27
N ALA A 153 13.60 49.09 16.72
CA ALA A 153 12.44 48.28 16.38
C ALA A 153 12.27 48.15 14.85
N SER A 154 12.27 46.91 14.36
CA SER A 154 12.29 46.63 12.92
C SER A 154 10.97 47.00 12.22
N LYS A 155 11.03 47.16 10.90
CA LYS A 155 9.86 47.26 10.00
C LYS A 155 9.40 45.91 9.44
N ASN A 156 10.18 44.86 9.69
CA ASN A 156 9.88 43.49 9.30
C ASN A 156 8.97 42.80 10.33
N GLY A 157 8.52 41.60 9.99
CA GLY A 157 7.82 40.71 10.91
C GLY A 157 8.61 39.43 11.17
N ASN A 158 7.96 38.42 11.72
CA ASN A 158 8.59 37.16 12.08
C ASN A 158 7.71 35.99 11.64
N LEU A 159 8.32 34.90 11.18
CA LEU A 159 7.62 33.72 10.67
C LEU A 159 8.15 32.47 11.38
N PHE A 160 7.35 31.92 12.28
CA PHE A 160 7.66 30.69 13.01
C PHE A 160 6.87 29.52 12.42
N ILE A 161 7.59 28.49 11.99
CA ILE A 161 7.04 27.31 11.31
C ILE A 161 7.20 26.12 12.25
N ASN A 162 6.07 25.58 12.72
CA ASN A 162 6.04 24.40 13.56
C ASN A 162 5.72 23.17 12.70
N VAL A 163 6.46 22.07 12.87
CA VAL A 163 6.23 20.79 12.21
C VAL A 163 6.07 19.71 13.27
N ILE A 164 4.89 19.10 13.28
CA ILE A 164 4.48 18.08 14.25
C ILE A 164 3.87 16.85 13.55
N ASP A 165 3.81 15.72 14.26
CA ASP A 165 3.05 14.54 13.83
C ASP A 165 1.57 14.62 14.27
N ALA A 166 0.77 13.60 13.93
CA ALA A 166 -0.62 13.50 14.37
C ALA A 166 -0.81 13.32 15.89
N SER A 167 0.26 13.02 16.63
CA SER A 167 0.27 12.94 18.11
C SER A 167 0.73 14.26 18.76
N GLY A 168 0.95 15.31 17.95
CA GLY A 168 1.46 16.60 18.41
C GLY A 168 2.94 16.59 18.79
N GLN A 169 3.69 15.53 18.48
CA GLN A 169 5.12 15.48 18.78
C GLN A 169 5.92 16.27 17.75
N PRO A 170 6.99 16.99 18.17
CA PRO A 170 7.82 17.76 17.26
C PRO A 170 8.56 16.85 16.28
N ILE A 171 8.63 17.27 15.01
CA ILE A 171 9.41 16.56 13.98
C ILE A 171 10.69 17.36 13.71
N PRO A 172 11.83 16.97 14.32
CA PRO A 172 13.11 17.61 14.03
C PRO A 172 13.64 17.19 12.66
N GLN A 173 14.47 18.01 12.04
CA GLN A 173 15.05 17.76 10.72
C GLN A 173 13.99 17.46 9.63
N ALA A 174 12.84 18.13 9.69
CA ALA A 174 11.92 18.23 8.56
C ALA A 174 12.44 19.34 7.63
N ASN A 175 12.49 19.08 6.33
CA ASN A 175 12.88 20.07 5.33
C ASN A 175 11.75 21.09 5.18
N VAL A 176 12.10 22.37 5.27
CA VAL A 176 11.19 23.50 5.10
C VAL A 176 11.73 24.41 4.00
N THR A 177 10.95 24.57 2.94
CA THR A 177 11.20 25.54 1.87
C THR A 177 10.24 26.70 2.03
N VAL A 178 10.77 27.92 2.19
CA VAL A 178 10.00 29.16 2.32
C VAL A 178 10.33 30.09 1.16
N ILE A 179 9.32 30.47 0.38
CA ILE A 179 9.45 31.30 -0.82
C ILE A 179 8.53 32.52 -0.70
N ASN A 180 9.05 33.70 -1.05
CA ASN A 180 8.24 34.89 -1.26
C ASN A 180 8.76 35.69 -2.47
N SER A 181 8.02 35.63 -3.57
CA SER A 181 8.30 36.34 -4.83
C SER A 181 7.63 37.72 -4.93
N SER A 182 6.90 38.15 -3.90
CA SER A 182 6.29 39.49 -3.84
C SER A 182 7.24 40.58 -3.31
N VAL A 183 8.38 40.18 -2.75
CA VAL A 183 9.42 41.06 -2.18
C VAL A 183 10.66 41.11 -3.09
N ASN A 184 11.45 42.16 -2.94
CA ASN A 184 12.69 42.39 -3.70
C ASN A 184 13.87 42.65 -2.74
N PRO A 185 14.92 41.80 -2.72
CA PRO A 185 15.07 40.58 -3.51
C PRO A 185 14.00 39.53 -3.14
N THR A 186 13.68 38.65 -4.09
CA THR A 186 12.81 37.49 -3.84
C THR A 186 13.45 36.59 -2.78
N ILE A 187 12.66 36.20 -1.78
CA ILE A 187 13.11 35.31 -0.71
C ILE A 187 12.93 33.85 -1.15
N THR A 188 13.94 33.02 -0.95
CA THR A 188 13.92 31.56 -1.08
C THR A 188 14.87 30.95 -0.07
N ILE A 189 14.31 30.40 1.00
CA ILE A 189 15.02 29.79 2.12
C ILE A 189 14.76 28.29 2.07
N ASN A 190 15.81 27.49 2.12
CA ASN A 190 15.74 26.03 2.30
C ASN A 190 16.48 25.70 3.58
N ASP A 191 15.78 25.11 4.53
CA ASP A 191 16.27 24.92 5.88
C ASP A 191 15.60 23.70 6.54
N VAL A 192 15.97 23.39 7.78
CA VAL A 192 15.39 22.28 8.54
C VAL A 192 14.89 22.71 9.91
N THR A 193 13.89 22.00 10.42
CA THR A 193 13.42 22.20 11.80
C THR A 193 14.45 21.77 12.85
N ASN A 194 14.53 22.54 13.94
CA ASN A 194 15.35 22.25 15.12
C ASN A 194 14.80 21.04 15.93
N ILE A 195 15.42 20.73 17.07
CA ILE A 195 15.01 19.60 17.93
C ILE A 195 13.55 19.68 18.41
N ASN A 196 13.01 20.89 18.53
CA ASN A 196 11.62 21.16 18.93
C ASN A 196 10.65 21.18 17.74
N GLY A 197 11.08 20.75 16.55
CA GLY A 197 10.24 20.74 15.35
C GLY A 197 9.94 22.14 14.81
N GLN A 198 10.74 23.15 15.16
CA GLN A 198 10.51 24.55 14.77
C GLN A 198 11.57 25.06 13.80
N LEU A 199 11.15 25.88 12.86
CA LEU A 199 12.01 26.82 12.12
C LEU A 199 11.54 28.24 12.45
N GLN A 200 12.43 29.05 13.02
CA GLN A 200 12.16 30.44 13.36
C GLN A 200 12.89 31.36 12.36
N LEU A 201 12.13 32.18 11.65
CA LEU A 201 12.64 33.22 10.75
C LEU A 201 12.32 34.57 11.36
N VAL A 202 13.35 35.19 11.94
CA VAL A 202 13.27 36.44 12.69
C VAL A 202 13.65 37.62 11.80
N ASP A 203 12.93 38.74 11.92
CA ASP A 203 13.14 39.97 11.14
C ASP A 203 13.10 39.71 9.61
N ILE A 204 12.01 39.06 9.17
CA ILE A 204 11.74 38.73 7.77
C ILE A 204 10.71 39.68 7.14
N ALA A 205 10.93 40.05 5.86
CA ALA A 205 10.17 41.08 5.16
C ALA A 205 8.65 40.92 5.26
N THR A 206 7.92 42.01 5.47
CA THR A 206 6.45 41.96 5.54
C THR A 206 5.81 41.66 4.18
N SER A 207 4.71 40.91 4.18
CA SER A 207 3.98 40.53 2.98
C SER A 207 2.61 39.94 3.34
N SER A 208 1.56 40.26 2.58
CA SER A 208 0.23 39.70 2.77
C SER A 208 0.00 38.51 1.84
N LEU A 209 -0.27 37.34 2.42
CA LEU A 209 -0.53 36.07 1.70
C LEU A 209 0.55 35.72 0.66
N GLY A 210 1.80 36.14 0.91
CA GLY A 210 2.92 36.01 -0.02
C GLY A 210 3.96 34.95 0.34
N TYR A 211 3.92 34.41 1.57
CA TYR A 211 4.84 33.35 1.99
C TYR A 211 4.31 31.95 1.66
N GLN A 212 4.82 31.40 0.56
CA GLN A 212 4.69 29.99 0.24
C GLN A 212 5.61 29.18 1.15
N ILE A 213 5.07 28.15 1.79
CA ILE A 213 5.82 27.25 2.69
C ILE A 213 5.53 25.82 2.25
N ILE A 214 6.57 25.00 2.09
CA ILE A 214 6.48 23.57 1.82
C ILE A 214 7.27 22.83 2.89
N VAL A 215 6.65 21.82 3.50
CA VAL A 215 7.26 20.97 4.54
C VAL A 215 7.27 19.52 4.06
N SER A 216 8.41 18.86 4.20
CA SER A 216 8.58 17.46 3.83
C SER A 216 9.66 16.76 4.66
N LYS A 217 9.60 15.43 4.76
CA LYS A 217 10.69 14.61 5.32
C LYS A 217 10.69 13.24 4.65
N PRO A 218 11.85 12.63 4.32
CA PRO A 218 11.89 11.32 3.68
C PRO A 218 11.11 10.26 4.49
N GLY A 219 10.19 9.55 3.83
CA GLY A 219 9.29 8.58 4.46
C GLY A 219 8.08 9.16 5.21
N TYR A 220 7.89 10.49 5.17
CA TYR A 220 6.72 11.18 5.71
C TYR A 220 5.87 11.78 4.58
N SER A 221 4.61 12.08 4.89
CA SER A 221 3.74 12.90 4.03
C SER A 221 4.31 14.31 3.87
N THR A 222 3.79 15.04 2.88
CA THR A 222 4.14 16.44 2.65
C THR A 222 2.96 17.35 2.94
N GLU A 223 3.22 18.55 3.41
CA GLU A 223 2.19 19.58 3.60
C GLU A 223 2.73 20.95 3.17
N LYS A 224 1.86 21.82 2.66
CA LYS A 224 2.25 23.13 2.12
C LYS A 224 1.15 24.16 2.29
N THR A 225 1.49 25.42 2.12
CA THR A 225 0.50 26.49 1.90
C THR A 225 0.15 26.62 0.42
N TYR A 226 -1.04 27.15 0.15
CA TYR A 226 -1.62 27.27 -1.19
C TYR A 226 -1.98 28.73 -1.50
N LYS A 227 -1.96 29.09 -2.79
CA LYS A 227 -2.27 30.43 -3.25
C LYS A 227 -3.79 30.69 -3.19
N PRO A 228 -4.26 31.73 -2.46
CA PRO A 228 -5.66 32.13 -2.49
C PRO A 228 -6.09 32.62 -3.88
N GLY A 229 -7.33 32.29 -4.28
CA GLY A 229 -7.87 32.65 -5.58
C GLY A 229 -7.30 31.84 -6.76
N ASP A 230 -6.66 30.69 -6.50
CA ASP A 230 -6.28 29.76 -7.56
C ASP A 230 -7.52 29.10 -8.18
N ALA A 231 -7.54 28.87 -9.49
CA ALA A 231 -8.70 28.28 -10.16
C ALA A 231 -9.00 26.83 -9.73
N GLN A 232 -7.99 26.08 -9.25
CA GLN A 232 -8.15 24.73 -8.72
C GLN A 232 -8.34 24.69 -7.19
N ASN A 233 -8.04 25.79 -6.48
CA ASN A 233 -8.26 25.92 -5.05
C ASN A 233 -8.54 27.41 -4.68
N PRO A 234 -9.79 27.89 -4.87
CA PRO A 234 -10.10 29.31 -4.68
C PRO A 234 -9.97 29.77 -3.23
N ASN A 235 -10.41 28.95 -2.27
CA ASN A 235 -10.34 29.24 -0.83
C ASN A 235 -9.56 28.13 -0.11
N PRO A 236 -8.21 28.19 -0.07
CA PRO A 236 -7.43 27.18 0.61
C PRO A 236 -7.60 27.18 2.12
N ILE A 237 -7.66 26.00 2.73
CA ILE A 237 -7.70 25.82 4.19
C ILE A 237 -6.39 26.27 4.85
N LYS A 238 -5.26 26.08 4.16
CA LYS A 238 -3.94 26.58 4.57
C LYS A 238 -3.39 27.54 3.50
N PRO A 239 -3.83 28.81 3.49
CA PRO A 239 -3.36 29.80 2.51
C PRO A 239 -1.88 30.15 2.74
N HIS A 240 -1.25 30.77 1.75
CA HIS A 240 0.08 31.38 1.92
C HIS A 240 0.10 32.34 3.12
N ALA A 241 1.21 32.35 3.86
CA ALA A 241 1.27 33.07 5.13
C ALA A 241 1.44 34.59 4.92
N THR A 242 0.84 35.35 5.84
CA THR A 242 1.01 36.79 5.97
C THR A 242 2.01 37.09 7.07
N VAL A 243 3.03 37.90 6.80
CA VAL A 243 3.97 38.41 7.80
C VAL A 243 3.71 39.90 7.99
N VAL A 244 3.41 40.30 9.23
CA VAL A 244 3.05 41.66 9.62
C VAL A 244 4.19 42.28 10.45
N GLN A 245 4.41 43.58 10.30
CA GLN A 245 5.45 44.33 11.01
C GLN A 245 5.34 44.08 12.53
N GLN A 246 6.47 43.78 13.18
CA GLN A 246 6.61 43.61 14.64
C GLN A 246 5.67 42.55 15.24
N GLN A 247 5.21 41.57 14.45
CA GLN A 247 4.38 40.46 14.91
C GLN A 247 5.04 39.11 14.63
N VAL A 248 4.60 38.09 15.38
CA VAL A 248 4.90 36.68 15.11
C VAL A 248 3.75 36.06 14.33
N THR A 249 4.03 35.64 13.10
CA THR A 249 3.14 34.74 12.36
C THR A 249 3.56 33.31 12.66
N ILE A 250 2.69 32.53 13.29
CA ILE A 250 2.92 31.10 13.55
C ILE A 250 2.14 30.27 12.54
N VAL A 251 2.80 29.33 11.86
CA VAL A 251 2.16 28.38 10.94
C VAL A 251 2.55 26.95 11.31
N THR A 252 1.56 26.12 11.62
CA THR A 252 1.76 24.71 11.98
C THR A 252 1.47 23.79 10.79
N PHE A 253 2.31 22.78 10.61
CA PHE A 253 2.19 21.73 9.61
C PHE A 253 2.17 20.35 10.28
N ASN A 254 1.29 19.49 9.79
CA ASN A 254 1.20 18.10 10.24
C ASN A 254 1.72 17.19 9.12
N ILE A 255 2.82 16.48 9.39
CA ILE A 255 3.33 15.42 8.51
C ILE A 255 3.51 14.13 9.30
N ASP A 256 3.19 13.00 8.69
CA ASP A 256 3.18 11.70 9.34
C ASP A 256 3.94 10.68 8.49
N ARG A 257 4.51 9.65 9.12
CA ARG A 257 5.10 8.53 8.36
C ARG A 257 4.07 7.90 7.45
N LEU A 258 4.41 7.73 6.19
CA LEU A 258 3.54 7.11 5.19
C LEU A 258 3.24 5.65 5.54
N SER A 259 2.08 5.20 5.10
CA SER A 259 1.56 3.85 5.26
C SER A 259 1.38 3.21 3.89
N VAL A 260 1.64 1.91 3.80
CA VAL A 260 1.59 1.19 2.53
C VAL A 260 0.26 0.44 2.43
N GLN A 261 -0.54 0.75 1.42
CA GLN A 261 -1.71 -0.05 1.07
C GLN A 261 -1.36 -0.97 -0.11
N SER A 262 -1.62 -2.27 0.05
CA SER A 262 -1.57 -3.28 -1.01
C SER A 262 -3.00 -3.75 -1.31
N LEU A 263 -3.55 -3.32 -2.45
CA LEU A 263 -4.81 -3.82 -3.00
C LEU A 263 -4.54 -5.03 -3.89
N ASN A 264 -5.24 -6.14 -3.66
CA ASN A 264 -5.14 -7.36 -4.47
C ASN A 264 -6.53 -7.79 -4.98
N THR A 265 -6.69 -8.04 -6.28
CA THR A 265 -7.94 -8.42 -6.94
C THR A 265 -7.92 -9.88 -7.40
N ARG A 266 -8.83 -10.67 -6.83
CA ARG A 266 -9.14 -12.09 -7.14
C ARG A 266 -10.61 -12.16 -7.60
N ASN A 267 -11.25 -13.26 -8.00
CA ASN A 267 -10.79 -14.63 -8.20
C ASN A 267 -11.33 -15.58 -7.11
N LYS A 268 -12.54 -16.16 -7.25
CA LYS A 268 -13.06 -17.16 -6.29
C LYS A 268 -12.21 -18.44 -6.20
N PHE A 269 -11.40 -18.70 -7.22
CA PHE A 269 -10.36 -19.73 -7.29
C PHE A 269 -8.95 -19.15 -7.04
N CYS A 270 -8.85 -18.03 -6.32
CA CYS A 270 -7.63 -17.27 -6.00
C CYS A 270 -6.79 -16.75 -7.19
N GLN A 271 -7.27 -16.84 -8.42
CA GLN A 271 -6.54 -16.36 -9.60
C GLN A 271 -6.59 -14.82 -9.65
N ALA A 272 -5.51 -14.21 -10.14
CA ALA A 272 -5.43 -12.77 -10.35
C ALA A 272 -6.51 -12.29 -11.34
N ILE A 273 -7.16 -11.16 -11.03
CA ILE A 273 -7.91 -10.38 -12.01
C ILE A 273 -7.18 -9.06 -12.20
N GLN A 274 -6.53 -8.94 -13.36
CA GLN A 274 -5.73 -7.79 -13.77
C GLN A 274 -6.57 -6.56 -14.14
N ASN A 275 -5.94 -5.38 -14.10
CA ASN A 275 -6.49 -4.14 -14.65
C ASN A 275 -7.87 -3.72 -14.12
N ILE A 276 -8.19 -4.04 -12.86
CA ILE A 276 -9.42 -3.55 -12.22
C ILE A 276 -9.28 -2.04 -11.96
N ASP A 277 -10.16 -1.26 -12.59
CA ASP A 277 -10.26 0.18 -12.38
C ASP A 277 -10.90 0.53 -11.02
N PHE A 278 -10.33 1.50 -10.31
CA PHE A 278 -10.90 2.00 -9.05
C PHE A 278 -10.66 3.51 -8.87
N ASN A 279 -11.53 4.12 -8.05
CA ASN A 279 -11.31 5.44 -7.49
C ASN A 279 -10.90 5.33 -6.01
N GLN A 280 -9.99 6.17 -5.57
CA GLN A 280 -9.61 6.30 -4.16
C GLN A 280 -9.45 7.76 -3.74
N GLN A 281 -10.16 8.16 -2.69
CA GLN A 281 -10.20 9.54 -2.20
C GLN A 281 -10.02 9.58 -0.67
N GLY A 282 -9.14 10.45 -0.18
CA GLY A 282 -8.98 10.75 1.24
C GLY A 282 -9.98 11.82 1.71
N ALA A 283 -10.33 11.84 2.99
CA ALA A 283 -11.21 12.84 3.58
C ALA A 283 -10.53 14.20 3.81
N LYS A 284 -9.19 14.27 3.83
CA LYS A 284 -8.43 15.51 4.08
C LYS A 284 -8.59 16.52 2.94
N LEU A 285 -9.15 17.69 3.28
CA LEU A 285 -9.28 18.82 2.38
C LEU A 285 -8.05 19.75 2.38
N ILE A 286 -7.80 20.42 1.26
CA ILE A 286 -6.85 21.54 1.09
C ILE A 286 -7.54 22.85 0.71
N GLY A 287 -8.83 22.79 0.37
CA GLY A 287 -9.69 23.93 0.04
C GLY A 287 -11.14 23.63 0.37
N ALA A 288 -11.92 24.69 0.57
CA ALA A 288 -13.35 24.64 0.84
C ALA A 288 -14.11 25.64 -0.06
N ASP A 289 -15.42 25.42 -0.23
CA ASP A 289 -16.31 26.26 -1.04
C ASP A 289 -15.79 26.56 -2.48
N PRO A 290 -15.51 25.54 -3.32
CA PRO A 290 -15.85 24.13 -3.16
C PRO A 290 -14.78 23.29 -2.45
N ASP A 291 -15.18 22.11 -1.96
CA ASP A 291 -14.26 21.14 -1.38
C ASP A 291 -13.19 20.70 -2.39
N VAL A 292 -11.93 20.84 -1.99
CA VAL A 292 -10.77 20.36 -2.74
C VAL A 292 -10.03 19.33 -1.90
N TYR A 293 -10.13 18.06 -2.27
CA TYR A 293 -9.46 16.95 -1.58
C TYR A 293 -7.95 16.95 -1.83
N LYS A 294 -7.16 16.63 -0.79
CA LYS A 294 -5.70 16.51 -0.89
C LYS A 294 -5.27 15.29 -1.71
N TYR A 295 -6.02 14.19 -1.55
CA TYR A 295 -5.81 12.93 -2.25
C TYR A 295 -7.11 12.51 -2.92
N SER A 296 -7.11 12.44 -4.24
CA SER A 296 -8.16 11.83 -5.04
C SER A 296 -7.52 11.30 -6.32
N VAL A 297 -7.62 9.99 -6.55
CA VAL A 297 -7.00 9.31 -7.69
C VAL A 297 -7.98 8.36 -8.37
N THR A 298 -7.84 8.23 -9.68
CA THR A 298 -8.43 7.16 -10.50
C THR A 298 -7.26 6.35 -11.05
N ASP A 299 -7.24 5.05 -10.79
CA ASP A 299 -6.09 4.18 -11.06
C ASP A 299 -6.56 2.73 -11.25
N SER A 300 -5.66 1.81 -11.57
CA SER A 300 -5.99 0.39 -11.74
C SER A 300 -4.91 -0.56 -11.25
N THR A 301 -5.29 -1.83 -11.01
CA THR A 301 -4.36 -2.89 -10.61
C THR A 301 -3.49 -3.38 -11.76
N ASP A 302 -2.29 -3.87 -11.48
CA ASP A 302 -1.37 -4.43 -12.48
C ASP A 302 -1.86 -5.75 -13.13
N LEU A 303 -1.01 -6.32 -14.00
CA LEU A 303 -1.24 -7.62 -14.66
C LEU A 303 -1.32 -8.82 -13.70
N ASN A 304 -0.90 -8.66 -12.45
CA ASN A 304 -1.01 -9.68 -11.39
C ASN A 304 -2.21 -9.44 -10.47
N GLY A 305 -3.04 -8.43 -10.77
CA GLY A 305 -4.16 -7.99 -9.95
C GLY A 305 -3.70 -7.35 -8.63
N ASN A 306 -2.61 -6.59 -8.65
CA ASN A 306 -2.04 -5.94 -7.46
C ASN A 306 -1.87 -4.43 -7.68
N LYS A 307 -2.02 -3.64 -6.62
CA LYS A 307 -1.67 -2.21 -6.58
C LYS A 307 -1.06 -1.87 -5.23
N VAL A 308 0.04 -1.12 -5.25
CA VAL A 308 0.67 -0.58 -4.05
C VAL A 308 0.57 0.95 -4.07
N SER A 309 0.11 1.52 -2.97
CA SER A 309 -0.09 2.97 -2.78
C SER A 309 0.50 3.42 -1.44
N ASP A 310 1.34 4.45 -1.44
CA ASP A 310 1.75 5.15 -0.23
C ASP A 310 0.66 6.17 0.16
N LEU A 311 0.13 6.05 1.37
CA LEU A 311 -0.96 6.85 1.92
C LEU A 311 -0.50 7.61 3.17
N GLU A 312 -1.02 8.81 3.38
CA GLU A 312 -0.85 9.50 4.66
C GLU A 312 -1.91 9.04 5.68
N ARG A 313 -1.84 9.53 6.91
CA ARG A 313 -2.90 9.30 7.90
C ARG A 313 -4.16 10.04 7.49
N ASP A 314 -5.18 9.30 7.05
CA ASP A 314 -6.49 9.82 6.64
C ASP A 314 -7.54 8.69 6.62
N THR A 315 -8.81 9.04 6.43
CA THR A 315 -9.88 8.09 6.10
C THR A 315 -10.07 8.07 4.58
N TYR A 316 -9.88 6.91 3.96
CA TYR A 316 -9.94 6.74 2.51
C TYR A 316 -11.20 5.99 2.06
N VAL A 317 -12.00 6.60 1.20
CA VAL A 317 -13.01 5.88 0.41
C VAL A 317 -12.30 5.28 -0.79
N ILE A 318 -12.37 3.95 -0.92
CA ILE A 318 -12.01 3.22 -2.15
C ILE A 318 -13.27 2.62 -2.78
N GLN A 319 -13.39 2.70 -4.10
CA GLN A 319 -14.57 2.27 -4.86
C GLN A 319 -14.15 1.60 -6.17
N ASN A 320 -14.68 0.40 -6.44
CA ASN A 320 -14.56 -0.25 -7.75
C ASN A 320 -15.29 0.58 -8.82
N THR A 321 -14.60 0.89 -9.92
CA THR A 321 -15.18 1.60 -11.09
C THR A 321 -15.12 0.77 -12.37
N ASP A 322 -14.66 -0.48 -12.28
CA ASP A 322 -14.50 -1.39 -13.41
C ASP A 322 -15.82 -1.69 -14.15
N ALA A 323 -15.73 -1.72 -15.49
CA ALA A 323 -16.86 -1.93 -16.39
C ALA A 323 -17.20 -3.41 -16.64
N GLY A 324 -16.29 -4.34 -16.36
CA GLY A 324 -16.42 -5.79 -16.56
C GLY A 324 -16.64 -6.59 -15.27
N TYR A 325 -16.34 -6.04 -14.09
CA TYR A 325 -16.42 -6.72 -12.80
C TYR A 325 -17.20 -5.96 -11.73
N ASP A 326 -17.86 -6.72 -10.86
CA ASP A 326 -18.50 -6.27 -9.63
C ASP A 326 -17.69 -6.74 -8.40
N LEU A 327 -17.79 -5.99 -7.29
CA LEU A 327 -17.12 -6.32 -6.03
C LEU A 327 -17.95 -7.36 -5.26
N ALA A 328 -17.60 -8.64 -5.42
CA ALA A 328 -18.23 -9.76 -4.73
C ALA A 328 -17.78 -9.94 -3.26
N GLY A 329 -16.81 -9.14 -2.79
CA GLY A 329 -16.48 -8.98 -1.37
C GLY A 329 -15.13 -8.31 -1.14
N ALA A 330 -14.85 -7.87 0.08
CA ALA A 330 -13.58 -7.25 0.47
C ALA A 330 -13.09 -7.68 1.87
N SER A 331 -11.78 -7.90 2.03
CA SER A 331 -11.18 -8.22 3.34
C SER A 331 -11.15 -7.04 4.31
N LEU A 332 -11.21 -5.81 3.78
CA LEU A 332 -11.36 -4.57 4.52
C LEU A 332 -12.39 -3.71 3.78
N LEU A 333 -13.41 -3.25 4.49
CA LEU A 333 -14.50 -2.46 3.91
C LEU A 333 -14.07 -0.99 3.71
N SER A 334 -14.66 -0.34 2.72
CA SER A 334 -14.59 1.11 2.53
C SER A 334 -15.59 1.80 3.48
N PRO A 335 -15.29 2.95 4.09
CA PRO A 335 -14.01 3.65 4.07
C PRO A 335 -12.96 3.00 4.99
N LEU A 336 -11.70 3.03 4.56
CA LEU A 336 -10.54 2.54 5.31
C LEU A 336 -9.93 3.64 6.17
N ASN A 337 -9.81 3.42 7.48
CA ASN A 337 -9.09 4.32 8.38
C ASN A 337 -7.59 3.99 8.40
N VAL A 338 -6.77 4.83 7.75
CA VAL A 338 -5.32 4.66 7.66
C VAL A 338 -4.62 5.41 8.80
N SER A 339 -3.89 4.68 9.63
CA SER A 339 -2.95 5.24 10.62
C SER A 339 -1.53 5.26 10.05
N SER A 340 -0.68 6.14 10.57
CA SER A 340 0.71 6.37 10.13
C SER A 340 1.62 5.14 10.32
N ASN A 341 2.54 4.87 9.37
CA ASN A 341 3.52 3.78 9.41
C ASN A 341 2.92 2.35 9.56
N ILE A 342 1.83 2.05 8.88
CA ILE A 342 1.16 0.73 8.90
C ILE A 342 1.08 0.16 7.47
N ASN A 343 1.19 -1.16 7.34
CA ASN A 343 0.95 -1.88 6.09
C ASN A 343 -0.47 -2.46 6.09
N TYR A 344 -1.30 -2.07 5.13
CA TYR A 344 -2.67 -2.53 4.94
C TYR A 344 -2.77 -3.45 3.74
N THR A 345 -3.37 -4.63 3.90
CA THR A 345 -3.68 -5.52 2.77
C THR A 345 -5.18 -5.56 2.54
N VAL A 346 -5.63 -5.07 1.38
CA VAL A 346 -7.02 -5.07 0.94
C VAL A 346 -7.16 -6.12 -0.15
N ASN A 347 -7.85 -7.22 0.13
CA ASN A 347 -8.17 -8.23 -0.88
C ASN A 347 -9.61 -7.98 -1.36
N TRP A 348 -9.79 -7.79 -2.66
CA TRP A 348 -11.09 -7.76 -3.31
C TRP A 348 -11.36 -9.08 -4.01
N LEU A 349 -12.52 -9.66 -3.72
CA LEU A 349 -13.13 -10.71 -4.52
C LEU A 349 -14.01 -10.04 -5.57
N MET A 350 -13.71 -10.31 -6.84
CA MET A 350 -14.37 -9.77 -8.01
C MET A 350 -15.08 -10.91 -8.75
N GLU A 351 -16.29 -10.65 -9.22
CA GLU A 351 -17.05 -11.54 -10.11
C GLU A 351 -17.49 -10.76 -11.37
N PRO A 352 -17.72 -11.43 -12.51
CA PRO A 352 -18.17 -10.76 -13.73
C PRO A 352 -19.44 -9.93 -13.51
N LYS A 353 -19.45 -8.71 -14.03
CA LYS A 353 -20.48 -7.70 -13.78
C LYS A 353 -21.87 -8.19 -14.20
N SER A 354 -22.85 -7.95 -13.33
CA SER A 354 -24.26 -8.26 -13.56
C SER A 354 -25.10 -6.99 -13.73
N PRO A 355 -26.29 -7.05 -14.37
CA PRO A 355 -27.16 -5.88 -14.53
C PRO A 355 -27.59 -5.24 -13.20
N ALA A 356 -27.85 -6.07 -12.19
CA ALA A 356 -27.95 -5.68 -10.79
C ALA A 356 -27.34 -6.77 -9.90
N SER A 357 -26.66 -6.36 -8.82
CA SER A 357 -26.01 -7.28 -7.89
C SER A 357 -25.99 -6.73 -6.45
N LEU A 358 -26.07 -7.63 -5.46
CA LEU A 358 -26.09 -7.27 -4.04
C LEU A 358 -24.96 -8.00 -3.28
N LEU A 359 -24.02 -7.25 -2.71
CA LEU A 359 -23.13 -7.72 -1.65
C LEU A 359 -23.84 -7.58 -0.30
N VAL A 360 -24.04 -8.69 0.41
CA VAL A 360 -24.49 -8.70 1.80
C VAL A 360 -23.28 -8.92 2.70
N VAL A 361 -23.04 -7.97 3.61
CA VAL A 361 -22.02 -8.06 4.65
C VAL A 361 -22.71 -8.33 5.98
N VAL A 362 -22.26 -9.35 6.71
CA VAL A 362 -22.75 -9.75 8.03
C VAL A 362 -21.62 -9.54 9.04
N GLN A 363 -21.89 -8.68 10.02
CA GLN A 363 -20.94 -8.27 11.06
C GLN A 363 -21.63 -8.19 12.42
N ASP A 364 -20.87 -8.10 13.49
CA ASP A 364 -21.40 -7.84 14.84
C ASP A 364 -21.50 -6.32 15.16
N GLY A 365 -21.67 -5.99 16.44
CA GLY A 365 -21.74 -4.61 16.93
C GLY A 365 -20.41 -3.86 16.91
N ASP A 366 -19.27 -4.58 16.92
CA ASP A 366 -17.92 -4.00 16.85
C ASP A 366 -17.38 -3.95 15.41
N GLY A 367 -18.13 -4.48 14.45
CA GLY A 367 -17.78 -4.53 13.03
C GLY A 367 -16.95 -5.75 12.64
N GLN A 368 -16.85 -6.77 13.50
CA GLN A 368 -16.20 -8.03 13.15
C GLN A 368 -17.12 -8.88 12.26
N PHE A 369 -16.58 -9.41 11.17
CA PHE A 369 -17.29 -10.28 10.24
C PHE A 369 -17.80 -11.58 10.90
N ILE A 370 -19.04 -11.99 10.57
CA ILE A 370 -19.66 -13.22 11.10
C ILE A 370 -19.81 -14.26 9.98
N ASP A 371 -18.98 -15.30 10.02
CA ASP A 371 -19.06 -16.45 9.10
C ASP A 371 -20.16 -17.45 9.48
N GLY A 372 -20.66 -18.17 8.49
CA GLY A 372 -21.63 -19.25 8.67
C GLY A 372 -23.03 -18.76 9.08
N ALA A 373 -23.43 -17.55 8.68
CA ALA A 373 -24.81 -17.06 8.79
C ALA A 373 -25.58 -17.35 7.51
N THR A 374 -26.80 -17.86 7.63
CA THR A 374 -27.69 -18.13 6.50
C THR A 374 -28.26 -16.81 5.99
N VAL A 375 -27.98 -16.47 4.74
CA VAL A 375 -28.45 -15.26 4.05
C VAL A 375 -29.45 -15.68 2.97
N SER A 376 -30.73 -15.41 3.19
CA SER A 376 -31.81 -15.73 2.25
C SER A 376 -32.39 -14.47 1.61
N LEU A 377 -32.52 -14.47 0.30
CA LEU A 377 -33.04 -13.37 -0.51
C LEU A 377 -34.22 -13.87 -1.33
N VAL A 378 -35.43 -13.38 -1.03
CA VAL A 378 -36.69 -13.95 -1.55
C VAL A 378 -37.60 -12.86 -2.12
N LYS A 379 -38.22 -13.15 -3.27
CA LYS A 379 -39.38 -12.41 -3.80
C LYS A 379 -40.32 -13.36 -4.56
N THR A 380 -41.43 -12.86 -5.07
CA THR A 380 -42.31 -13.65 -5.93
C THR A 380 -41.54 -14.19 -7.14
N GLY A 381 -41.51 -15.52 -7.29
CA GLY A 381 -40.81 -16.21 -8.38
C GLY A 381 -39.28 -16.33 -8.24
N PHE A 382 -38.69 -15.93 -7.11
CA PHE A 382 -37.25 -16.08 -6.87
C PHE A 382 -36.95 -16.35 -5.39
N SER A 383 -36.09 -17.34 -5.13
CA SER A 383 -35.56 -17.63 -3.79
C SER A 383 -34.12 -18.09 -3.93
N ALA A 384 -33.20 -17.41 -3.25
CA ALA A 384 -31.81 -17.81 -3.18
C ALA A 384 -31.34 -17.78 -1.72
N THR A 385 -30.56 -18.78 -1.31
CA THR A 385 -29.96 -18.84 0.02
C THR A 385 -28.48 -19.14 -0.10
N LYS A 386 -27.66 -18.29 0.52
CA LYS A 386 -26.20 -18.39 0.60
C LYS A 386 -25.75 -18.37 2.06
N VAL A 387 -24.48 -18.63 2.32
CA VAL A 387 -23.88 -18.62 3.66
C VAL A 387 -22.75 -17.59 3.69
N SER A 388 -22.70 -16.75 4.72
CA SER A 388 -21.65 -15.75 4.86
C SER A 388 -20.26 -16.38 5.03
N GLY A 389 -19.28 -15.87 4.29
CA GLY A 389 -17.92 -16.42 4.23
C GLY A 389 -17.76 -17.62 3.29
N HIS A 390 -18.84 -18.07 2.64
CA HIS A 390 -18.80 -19.16 1.66
C HIS A 390 -18.98 -18.62 0.23
N ASN A 391 -18.42 -19.33 -0.74
CA ASN A 391 -18.66 -19.12 -2.17
C ASN A 391 -19.10 -20.45 -2.82
N TYR A 392 -19.47 -20.39 -4.09
CA TYR A 392 -20.14 -21.47 -4.81
C TYR A 392 -19.54 -21.58 -6.21
N PHE A 393 -19.36 -22.80 -6.71
CA PHE A 393 -19.09 -23.03 -8.12
C PHE A 393 -20.02 -24.08 -8.71
N ASP A 394 -20.30 -23.90 -10.00
CA ASP A 394 -21.34 -24.61 -10.73
C ASP A 394 -20.71 -25.28 -11.97
N GLN A 395 -21.18 -26.47 -12.30
CA GLN A 395 -21.00 -27.07 -13.61
C GLN A 395 -22.37 -27.41 -14.19
N THR A 396 -22.74 -26.72 -15.27
CA THR A 396 -24.04 -26.81 -15.96
C THR A 396 -23.93 -27.40 -17.37
N ASP A 397 -22.76 -27.94 -17.73
CA ASP A 397 -22.53 -28.66 -18.98
C ASP A 397 -21.34 -29.62 -18.83
N TRP A 398 -21.37 -30.71 -19.58
CA TRP A 398 -20.31 -31.71 -19.71
C TRP A 398 -19.92 -31.95 -21.17
N SER A 399 -20.56 -31.25 -22.12
CA SER A 399 -20.22 -31.33 -23.54
C SER A 399 -18.79 -30.82 -23.81
N GLY A 400 -18.28 -31.02 -25.04
CA GLY A 400 -16.97 -30.49 -25.45
C GLY A 400 -15.77 -31.03 -24.65
N ALA A 401 -15.92 -32.20 -24.01
CA ALA A 401 -14.93 -32.80 -23.09
C ALA A 401 -14.66 -31.97 -21.80
N GLN A 402 -15.71 -31.35 -21.23
CA GLN A 402 -15.66 -30.75 -19.88
C GLN A 402 -15.68 -31.79 -18.74
N PHE A 403 -14.94 -32.89 -18.90
CA PHE A 403 -14.81 -33.99 -17.94
C PHE A 403 -13.45 -34.67 -18.10
N SER A 404 -12.99 -35.39 -17.06
CA SER A 404 -11.73 -36.13 -17.11
C SER A 404 -11.87 -37.48 -17.83
N GLN A 405 -12.88 -38.26 -17.46
CA GLN A 405 -13.17 -39.59 -18.00
C GLN A 405 -14.67 -39.90 -17.92
N LYS A 406 -15.18 -40.79 -18.77
CA LYS A 406 -16.55 -41.32 -18.68
C LYS A 406 -16.63 -42.75 -19.19
N SER A 407 -17.68 -43.48 -18.79
CA SER A 407 -18.03 -44.76 -19.37
C SER A 407 -18.71 -44.61 -20.75
N GLN A 408 -18.82 -45.72 -21.48
CA GLN A 408 -19.22 -45.72 -22.89
C GLN A 408 -20.67 -45.26 -23.11
N ASN A 409 -21.58 -45.53 -22.18
CA ASN A 409 -23.01 -45.27 -22.36
C ASN A 409 -23.48 -44.01 -21.63
N MET A 410 -22.60 -43.02 -21.45
CA MET A 410 -22.93 -41.66 -21.00
C MET A 410 -23.14 -40.72 -22.20
N GLU A 411 -24.19 -39.91 -22.16
CA GLU A 411 -24.58 -38.91 -23.16
C GLU A 411 -24.62 -37.51 -22.54
N GLU A 412 -23.85 -36.60 -23.11
CA GLU A 412 -23.55 -35.24 -22.63
C GLU A 412 -23.81 -34.16 -23.68
N THR A 413 -24.24 -34.52 -24.90
CA THR A 413 -24.34 -33.60 -26.04
C THR A 413 -25.77 -33.39 -26.55
N ASN A 414 -26.74 -34.19 -26.09
CA ASN A 414 -28.07 -34.22 -26.67
C ASN A 414 -29.20 -34.31 -25.61
N PRO A 415 -29.71 -33.17 -25.07
CA PRO A 415 -29.23 -31.81 -25.33
C PRO A 415 -27.94 -31.49 -24.57
N THR A 416 -27.18 -30.51 -25.07
CA THR A 416 -26.11 -29.84 -24.31
C THR A 416 -26.64 -29.32 -22.97
N GLY A 417 -25.82 -29.39 -21.92
CA GLY A 417 -26.23 -29.05 -20.56
C GLY A 417 -26.88 -30.19 -19.76
N ASN A 418 -27.37 -31.24 -20.42
CA ASN A 418 -27.94 -32.40 -19.72
C ASN A 418 -27.03 -33.62 -19.85
N LEU A 419 -26.68 -34.23 -18.72
CA LEU A 419 -26.01 -35.51 -18.66
C LEU A 419 -27.02 -36.63 -18.35
N LYS A 420 -27.02 -37.68 -19.18
CA LYS A 420 -27.94 -38.82 -19.08
C LYS A 420 -27.33 -40.11 -19.62
N LEU A 421 -28.07 -41.22 -19.54
CA LEU A 421 -27.69 -42.47 -20.22
C LEU A 421 -27.85 -42.32 -21.74
N LYS A 422 -26.93 -42.92 -22.47
CA LYS A 422 -26.96 -42.98 -23.93
C LYS A 422 -27.97 -44.02 -24.41
N GLN A 423 -28.81 -43.62 -25.36
CA GLN A 423 -29.77 -44.52 -25.99
C GLN A 423 -29.09 -45.31 -27.12
N ILE A 424 -29.18 -46.64 -27.07
CA ILE A 424 -28.61 -47.57 -28.06
C ILE A 424 -29.74 -48.47 -28.55
N GLY A 425 -30.02 -48.47 -29.86
CA GLY A 425 -31.11 -49.26 -30.43
C GLY A 425 -32.51 -48.91 -29.90
N GLY A 426 -32.69 -47.68 -29.38
CA GLY A 426 -33.94 -47.23 -28.76
C GLY A 426 -34.06 -47.51 -27.26
N LYS A 427 -33.06 -48.15 -26.62
CA LYS A 427 -33.08 -48.50 -25.19
C LYS A 427 -31.88 -47.89 -24.45
N TYR A 428 -32.04 -47.60 -23.16
CA TYR A 428 -30.96 -47.19 -22.25
C TYR A 428 -30.30 -48.42 -21.60
N ALA A 429 -29.04 -48.26 -21.16
CA ALA A 429 -28.30 -49.32 -20.47
C ALA A 429 -28.86 -49.55 -19.05
N SER A 430 -29.49 -50.70 -18.81
CA SER A 430 -30.11 -51.08 -17.52
C SER A 430 -29.41 -52.22 -16.78
N MET A 431 -28.23 -52.65 -17.26
CA MET A 431 -27.46 -53.79 -16.70
C MET A 431 -26.12 -53.36 -16.10
N SER A 432 -25.77 -52.08 -16.23
CA SER A 432 -24.54 -51.46 -15.75
C SER A 432 -24.86 -50.08 -15.17
N ALA A 433 -24.20 -49.71 -14.08
CA ALA A 433 -24.09 -48.32 -13.70
C ALA A 433 -23.02 -47.65 -14.56
N GLU A 434 -23.41 -46.60 -15.26
CA GLU A 434 -22.55 -45.75 -16.08
C GLU A 434 -22.01 -44.59 -15.22
N TRP A 435 -20.89 -43.98 -15.60
CA TRP A 435 -20.23 -42.99 -14.75
C TRP A 435 -19.46 -41.93 -15.53
N LEU A 436 -19.27 -40.77 -14.92
CA LEU A 436 -18.44 -39.66 -15.42
C LEU A 436 -17.65 -39.03 -14.28
N GLU A 437 -16.37 -38.74 -14.51
CA GLU A 437 -15.49 -38.00 -13.60
C GLU A 437 -15.33 -36.56 -14.08
N SER A 438 -15.59 -35.59 -13.21
CA SER A 438 -15.44 -34.17 -13.54
C SER A 438 -14.01 -33.82 -13.95
N SER A 439 -13.83 -32.67 -14.61
CA SER A 439 -12.53 -32.00 -14.66
C SER A 439 -12.03 -31.69 -13.24
N THR A 440 -10.72 -31.49 -13.07
CA THR A 440 -10.18 -30.95 -11.82
C THR A 440 -10.67 -29.50 -11.63
N PHE A 441 -11.31 -29.23 -10.50
CA PHE A 441 -11.48 -27.87 -9.99
C PHE A 441 -10.29 -27.52 -9.11
N ASP A 442 -9.52 -26.52 -9.50
CA ASP A 442 -8.41 -25.96 -8.71
C ASP A 442 -8.90 -24.73 -7.94
N MET A 443 -8.92 -24.78 -6.61
CA MET A 443 -9.32 -23.64 -5.76
C MET A 443 -8.23 -22.58 -5.63
N GLY A 444 -7.03 -22.80 -6.21
CA GLY A 444 -5.85 -21.94 -6.18
C GLY A 444 -5.12 -21.91 -4.82
N THR A 445 -5.86 -22.12 -3.74
CA THR A 445 -5.41 -22.23 -2.34
C THR A 445 -6.06 -23.45 -1.67
N ILE A 446 -5.76 -23.69 -0.40
CA ILE A 446 -6.46 -24.70 0.42
C ILE A 446 -7.90 -24.27 0.68
N ALA A 447 -8.86 -25.18 0.48
CA ALA A 447 -10.28 -24.93 0.65
C ALA A 447 -10.97 -25.98 1.55
N ASP A 448 -12.10 -25.56 2.10
CA ASP A 448 -13.04 -26.41 2.85
C ASP A 448 -14.35 -26.51 2.07
N PHE A 449 -14.98 -27.68 2.06
CA PHE A 449 -16.14 -28.00 1.22
C PHE A 449 -17.33 -28.40 2.10
N TYR A 450 -18.48 -27.76 1.91
CA TYR A 450 -19.63 -27.87 2.82
C TYR A 450 -20.79 -28.67 2.25
N LYS A 451 -21.19 -28.39 1.01
CA LYS A 451 -22.39 -28.99 0.40
C LYS A 451 -22.22 -29.32 -1.07
N LEU A 452 -22.86 -30.42 -1.47
CA LEU A 452 -23.06 -30.85 -2.84
C LEU A 452 -24.56 -30.74 -3.16
N LYS A 453 -24.89 -29.92 -4.16
CA LYS A 453 -26.23 -29.72 -4.71
C LYS A 453 -26.23 -30.09 -6.19
N TRP A 454 -27.37 -30.51 -6.71
CA TRP A 454 -27.56 -30.77 -8.13
C TRP A 454 -29.04 -30.69 -8.51
N ASN A 455 -29.32 -30.44 -9.78
CA ASN A 455 -30.66 -30.49 -10.37
C ASN A 455 -30.77 -31.57 -11.45
N PRO A 456 -31.99 -32.10 -11.73
CA PRO A 456 -33.23 -31.86 -11.00
C PRO A 456 -33.22 -32.56 -9.62
N LEU A 457 -34.02 -32.02 -8.69
CA LEU A 457 -34.14 -32.54 -7.31
C LEU A 457 -34.74 -33.96 -7.22
N SER A 458 -35.33 -34.46 -8.29
CA SER A 458 -35.95 -35.78 -8.39
C SER A 458 -35.75 -36.39 -9.77
N GLN A 459 -35.59 -37.70 -9.83
CA GLN A 459 -35.43 -38.47 -11.05
C GLN A 459 -36.75 -39.13 -11.48
N PRO A 460 -36.92 -39.55 -12.76
CA PRO A 460 -38.10 -40.29 -13.19
C PRO A 460 -38.26 -41.59 -12.37
N PRO A 461 -39.41 -41.86 -11.74
CA PRO A 461 -39.57 -43.00 -10.82
C PRO A 461 -39.23 -44.36 -11.43
N GLU A 462 -39.42 -44.51 -12.74
CA GLU A 462 -39.11 -45.72 -13.50
C GLU A 462 -37.61 -46.02 -13.59
N THR A 463 -36.75 -45.06 -13.26
CA THR A 463 -35.29 -45.26 -13.23
C THR A 463 -34.81 -46.06 -12.02
N GLY A 464 -35.66 -46.26 -11.00
CA GLY A 464 -35.32 -46.94 -9.76
C GLY A 464 -34.78 -46.00 -8.67
N MET A 465 -34.50 -46.55 -7.50
CA MET A 465 -33.90 -45.81 -6.39
C MET A 465 -32.41 -45.52 -6.64
N ASP A 466 -31.91 -44.39 -6.14
CA ASP A 466 -30.51 -43.96 -6.27
C ASP A 466 -29.96 -43.98 -7.72
N SER A 467 -30.83 -43.73 -8.70
CA SER A 467 -30.54 -43.77 -10.14
C SER A 467 -29.56 -42.67 -10.61
N LEU A 468 -29.44 -41.59 -9.85
CA LEU A 468 -28.36 -40.59 -9.92
C LEU A 468 -27.70 -40.50 -8.55
N LYS A 469 -26.38 -40.69 -8.49
CA LYS A 469 -25.59 -40.60 -7.25
C LYS A 469 -24.15 -40.15 -7.48
N PHE A 470 -23.52 -39.63 -6.44
CA PHE A 470 -22.18 -39.02 -6.52
C PHE A 470 -21.18 -39.62 -5.53
N GLN A 471 -19.90 -39.47 -5.85
CA GLN A 471 -18.78 -39.50 -4.89
C GLN A 471 -17.89 -38.26 -5.13
N ILE A 472 -17.15 -37.84 -4.11
CA ILE A 472 -16.23 -36.69 -4.16
C ILE A 472 -14.82 -37.17 -3.84
N ALA A 473 -13.82 -36.58 -4.48
CA ALA A 473 -12.41 -36.77 -4.19
C ALA A 473 -11.72 -35.40 -4.13
N THR A 474 -10.99 -35.13 -3.05
CA THR A 474 -10.10 -33.97 -2.96
C THR A 474 -8.66 -34.40 -2.68
N ASN A 475 -7.71 -33.56 -3.08
CA ASN A 475 -6.28 -33.76 -2.79
C ASN A 475 -5.50 -32.43 -2.89
N ASN A 476 -4.20 -32.54 -2.64
CA ASN A 476 -3.22 -31.46 -2.79
C ASN A 476 -2.14 -31.77 -3.85
N ASP A 477 -2.25 -32.90 -4.57
CA ASP A 477 -1.27 -33.35 -5.57
C ASP A 477 -1.77 -33.30 -7.03
N ASN A 478 -3.07 -33.06 -7.25
CA ASN A 478 -3.77 -33.13 -8.55
C ASN A 478 -3.53 -34.45 -9.31
N ASN A 479 -3.29 -35.56 -8.60
CA ASN A 479 -2.88 -36.83 -9.19
C ASN A 479 -3.61 -38.03 -8.55
N THR A 480 -3.66 -38.10 -7.22
CA THR A 480 -4.25 -39.24 -6.51
C THR A 480 -5.71 -38.97 -6.15
N TRP A 481 -6.64 -39.62 -6.84
CA TRP A 481 -8.09 -39.37 -6.69
C TRP A 481 -8.81 -40.51 -5.95
N ASN A 482 -9.09 -40.29 -4.66
CA ASN A 482 -9.83 -41.22 -3.82
C ASN A 482 -11.30 -40.77 -3.72
N TYR A 483 -12.19 -41.43 -4.46
CA TYR A 483 -13.62 -41.11 -4.48
C TYR A 483 -14.34 -41.72 -3.27
N LEU A 484 -14.94 -40.85 -2.43
CA LEU A 484 -15.63 -41.18 -1.19
C LEU A 484 -17.07 -40.65 -1.19
N GLY A 485 -17.97 -41.37 -0.55
CA GLY A 485 -19.33 -40.92 -0.24
C GLY A 485 -19.43 -40.17 1.11
N PRO A 486 -20.66 -39.96 1.62
CA PRO A 486 -20.91 -39.15 2.82
C PRO A 486 -20.33 -39.72 4.12
N ASP A 487 -20.06 -41.03 4.20
CA ASP A 487 -19.44 -41.66 5.38
C ASP A 487 -17.90 -41.67 5.36
N GLY A 488 -17.29 -41.12 4.31
CA GLY A 488 -15.84 -41.14 4.12
C GLY A 488 -15.28 -42.45 3.57
N THR A 489 -16.12 -43.37 3.08
CA THR A 489 -15.70 -44.60 2.41
C THR A 489 -16.00 -44.57 0.91
N SER A 490 -15.27 -45.37 0.13
CA SER A 490 -15.54 -45.56 -1.31
C SER A 490 -16.74 -46.48 -1.60
N ALA A 491 -17.43 -46.98 -0.56
CA ALA A 491 -18.57 -47.89 -0.70
C ALA A 491 -19.93 -47.17 -0.66
N THR A 492 -19.97 -45.93 -0.14
CA THR A 492 -21.18 -45.11 -0.09
C THR A 492 -21.20 -44.04 -1.18
N TYR A 493 -22.37 -43.42 -1.37
CA TYR A 493 -22.63 -42.42 -2.39
C TYR A 493 -23.53 -41.32 -1.82
N TYR A 494 -23.40 -40.10 -2.30
CA TYR A 494 -24.40 -39.05 -2.08
C TYR A 494 -25.57 -39.29 -3.03
N THR A 495 -26.77 -39.51 -2.50
CA THR A 495 -27.98 -39.85 -3.28
C THR A 495 -29.09 -38.79 -3.17
N SER A 496 -28.94 -37.81 -2.27
CA SER A 496 -29.88 -36.71 -2.08
C SER A 496 -29.23 -35.35 -2.40
N PRO A 497 -29.86 -34.46 -3.19
CA PRO A 497 -29.41 -33.08 -3.36
C PRO A 497 -29.29 -32.33 -2.01
N ASP A 498 -28.46 -31.29 -1.97
CA ASP A 498 -28.15 -30.50 -0.77
C ASP A 498 -27.48 -31.31 0.37
N SER A 499 -26.81 -32.41 0.01
CA SER A 499 -26.03 -33.23 0.94
C SER A 499 -24.82 -32.48 1.49
N VAL A 500 -24.56 -32.65 2.80
CA VAL A 500 -23.32 -32.20 3.43
C VAL A 500 -22.15 -33.06 2.93
N ILE A 501 -21.07 -32.42 2.49
CA ILE A 501 -19.85 -33.10 2.04
C ILE A 501 -19.12 -33.68 3.26
N TYR A 502 -18.58 -34.89 3.13
CA TYR A 502 -17.77 -35.51 4.18
C TYR A 502 -16.59 -34.61 4.57
N ALA A 503 -16.54 -34.18 5.83
CA ALA A 503 -15.57 -33.18 6.30
C ALA A 503 -14.09 -33.60 6.17
N GLY A 504 -13.78 -34.88 5.95
CA GLY A 504 -12.41 -35.32 5.62
C GLY A 504 -11.94 -34.93 4.21
N GLN A 505 -12.80 -34.31 3.39
CA GLN A 505 -12.43 -33.70 2.10
C GLN A 505 -11.88 -32.26 2.25
N ASN A 506 -11.99 -31.66 3.43
CA ASN A 506 -11.50 -30.31 3.75
C ASN A 506 -9.97 -30.24 3.77
N GLY A 507 -9.41 -29.02 3.84
CA GLY A 507 -7.96 -28.82 3.84
C GLY A 507 -7.28 -29.23 2.52
N SER A 508 -8.01 -29.17 1.41
CA SER A 508 -7.52 -29.61 0.09
C SER A 508 -7.73 -28.53 -0.99
N ARG A 509 -6.78 -28.42 -1.91
CA ARG A 509 -6.79 -27.44 -3.00
C ARG A 509 -7.58 -27.88 -4.23
N TYR A 510 -7.55 -29.17 -4.54
CA TYR A 510 -8.15 -29.70 -5.76
C TYR A 510 -9.36 -30.56 -5.44
N LEU A 511 -10.43 -30.43 -6.24
CA LEU A 511 -11.64 -31.25 -6.14
C LEU A 511 -11.97 -31.90 -7.49
N ARG A 512 -12.43 -33.15 -7.44
CA ARG A 512 -13.24 -33.79 -8.47
C ARG A 512 -14.47 -34.42 -7.84
N TYR A 513 -15.53 -34.53 -8.62
CA TYR A 513 -16.65 -35.40 -8.31
C TYR A 513 -16.78 -36.50 -9.37
N LYS A 514 -17.44 -37.59 -9.00
CA LYS A 514 -17.76 -38.71 -9.89
C LYS A 514 -19.25 -38.99 -9.82
N ILE A 515 -19.91 -38.85 -10.97
CA ILE A 515 -21.33 -39.13 -11.18
C ILE A 515 -21.48 -40.61 -11.51
N TYR A 516 -22.55 -41.22 -11.03
CA TYR A 516 -23.02 -42.54 -11.44
C TYR A 516 -24.49 -42.44 -11.85
N LEU A 517 -24.82 -42.98 -13.03
CA LEU A 517 -26.17 -43.09 -13.56
C LEU A 517 -26.56 -44.56 -13.72
N PHE A 518 -27.81 -44.88 -13.40
CA PHE A 518 -28.40 -46.21 -13.58
C PHE A 518 -29.88 -46.10 -13.94
N THR A 519 -30.47 -47.12 -14.58
CA THR A 519 -31.91 -47.20 -14.78
C THR A 519 -32.41 -48.62 -14.64
N GLU A 520 -33.48 -48.84 -13.88
CA GLU A 520 -34.21 -50.12 -13.84
C GLU A 520 -35.07 -50.34 -15.10
N ASN A 521 -35.51 -49.27 -15.76
CA ASN A 521 -36.35 -49.32 -16.96
C ASN A 521 -35.62 -48.76 -18.20
N GLN A 522 -35.41 -49.61 -19.19
CA GLN A 522 -34.71 -49.28 -20.43
C GLN A 522 -35.37 -48.20 -21.31
N ASP A 523 -36.62 -47.81 -21.04
CA ASP A 523 -37.30 -46.72 -21.73
C ASP A 523 -37.10 -45.34 -21.05
N TYR A 524 -36.47 -45.31 -19.86
CA TYR A 524 -36.27 -44.12 -19.04
C TYR A 524 -34.79 -43.95 -18.66
N THR A 525 -34.37 -42.72 -18.41
CA THR A 525 -33.01 -42.40 -17.96
C THR A 525 -33.06 -41.36 -16.84
N PRO A 526 -32.19 -41.45 -15.83
CA PRO A 526 -31.89 -40.32 -14.97
C PRO A 526 -31.27 -39.19 -15.81
N ILE A 527 -31.39 -37.97 -15.30
CA ILE A 527 -30.92 -36.72 -15.91
C ILE A 527 -30.22 -35.92 -14.81
N LEU A 528 -29.11 -35.28 -15.17
CA LEU A 528 -28.42 -34.26 -14.39
C LEU A 528 -28.30 -32.99 -15.24
N GLU A 529 -28.65 -31.85 -14.68
CA GLU A 529 -28.69 -30.53 -15.35
C GLU A 529 -27.59 -29.59 -14.83
N ASP A 530 -27.34 -29.61 -13.51
CA ASP A 530 -26.22 -28.88 -12.90
C ASP A 530 -25.68 -29.59 -11.66
N VAL A 531 -24.44 -29.26 -11.30
CA VAL A 531 -23.81 -29.59 -10.02
C VAL A 531 -23.28 -28.29 -9.41
N ASN A 532 -23.66 -28.02 -8.17
CA ASN A 532 -23.20 -26.89 -7.37
C ASN A 532 -22.43 -27.37 -6.13
N ILE A 533 -21.24 -26.82 -5.91
CA ILE A 533 -20.41 -27.08 -4.73
C ILE A 533 -20.29 -25.80 -3.91
N GLU A 534 -20.58 -25.90 -2.61
CA GLU A 534 -20.39 -24.86 -1.61
C GLU A 534 -19.04 -25.03 -0.91
N PHE A 535 -18.22 -23.98 -0.89
CA PHE A 535 -16.85 -24.01 -0.36
C PHE A 535 -16.44 -22.68 0.30
N SER A 536 -15.34 -22.69 1.05
CA SER A 536 -14.64 -21.49 1.53
C SER A 536 -13.14 -21.63 1.28
N SER A 537 -12.43 -20.51 1.23
CA SER A 537 -10.97 -20.48 1.01
C SER A 537 -10.40 -19.14 1.48
N SER A 538 -9.06 -19.02 1.55
CA SER A 538 -8.39 -17.77 1.96
C SER A 538 -8.62 -16.58 1.03
N CYS A 539 -9.27 -16.76 -0.13
CA CYS A 539 -9.65 -15.69 -1.06
C CYS A 539 -11.14 -15.33 -1.02
N ILE A 540 -11.95 -16.06 -0.24
CA ILE A 540 -13.36 -15.72 0.01
C ILE A 540 -13.41 -14.84 1.26
N PRO A 541 -13.89 -13.58 1.17
CA PRO A 541 -13.96 -12.69 2.32
C PRO A 541 -14.95 -13.17 3.38
N SER A 542 -14.52 -13.19 4.65
CA SER A 542 -15.38 -13.50 5.78
C SER A 542 -16.58 -12.55 5.89
N GLY A 543 -17.66 -13.04 6.48
CA GLY A 543 -18.89 -12.33 6.75
C GLY A 543 -19.73 -12.02 5.52
N GLN A 544 -19.32 -12.40 4.32
CA GLN A 544 -19.88 -11.86 3.09
C GLN A 544 -20.57 -12.90 2.20
N SER A 545 -21.63 -12.46 1.53
CA SER A 545 -22.43 -13.25 0.57
C SER A 545 -22.83 -12.36 -0.61
N PHE A 546 -22.43 -12.74 -1.83
CA PHE A 546 -22.73 -11.97 -3.04
C PHE A 546 -23.89 -12.59 -3.85
N PHE A 547 -24.82 -11.76 -4.33
CA PHE A 547 -25.98 -12.16 -5.15
C PHE A 547 -25.92 -11.44 -6.51
N PRO A 548 -25.38 -12.08 -7.57
CA PRO A 548 -25.40 -11.55 -8.93
C PRO A 548 -26.75 -11.77 -9.63
N GLY A 549 -26.92 -11.18 -10.82
CA GLY A 549 -28.02 -11.47 -11.74
C GLY A 549 -29.42 -11.09 -11.26
N LEU A 550 -29.55 -10.09 -10.38
CA LEU A 550 -30.83 -9.68 -9.81
C LEU A 550 -31.67 -8.84 -10.79
N THR A 551 -32.98 -8.78 -10.56
CA THR A 551 -33.93 -7.89 -11.27
C THR A 551 -34.28 -6.70 -10.38
N ASN A 552 -34.60 -5.54 -10.96
CA ASN A 552 -34.89 -4.30 -10.23
C ASN A 552 -36.26 -4.34 -9.51
N GLU A 553 -36.31 -5.04 -8.38
CA GLU A 553 -37.50 -5.23 -7.56
C GLU A 553 -37.14 -5.19 -6.06
N SER A 554 -38.15 -5.25 -5.19
CA SER A 554 -37.95 -5.39 -3.75
C SER A 554 -37.85 -6.87 -3.37
N TYR A 555 -36.85 -7.22 -2.56
CA TYR A 555 -36.62 -8.57 -2.04
C TYR A 555 -36.66 -8.55 -0.52
N THR A 556 -37.25 -9.58 0.09
CA THR A 556 -37.07 -9.82 1.53
C THR A 556 -35.70 -10.46 1.74
N LEU A 557 -34.81 -9.73 2.41
CA LEU A 557 -33.51 -10.21 2.86
C LEU A 557 -33.63 -10.64 4.33
N THR A 558 -33.39 -11.92 4.60
CA THR A 558 -33.43 -12.55 5.92
C THR A 558 -32.06 -13.13 6.24
N ILE A 559 -31.46 -12.73 7.36
CA ILE A 559 -30.14 -13.20 7.81
C ILE A 559 -30.30 -13.86 9.17
N GLN A 560 -29.81 -15.10 9.29
CA GLN A 560 -29.95 -15.93 10.50
C GLN A 560 -28.63 -16.58 10.90
N LYS A 561 -28.26 -16.42 12.17
CA LYS A 561 -27.13 -17.12 12.81
C LYS A 561 -27.58 -17.62 14.18
N SER A 562 -27.25 -18.86 14.52
CA SER A 562 -27.52 -19.39 15.87
C SER A 562 -26.74 -18.59 16.92
N GLY A 563 -27.41 -18.16 17.98
CA GLY A 563 -26.83 -17.29 19.01
C GLY A 563 -26.79 -15.80 18.66
N TYR A 564 -27.59 -15.37 17.67
CA TYR A 564 -27.81 -13.96 17.31
C TYR A 564 -29.28 -13.72 16.96
N GLN A 565 -29.71 -12.45 17.01
CA GLN A 565 -31.00 -12.01 16.48
C GLN A 565 -31.14 -12.29 14.97
N THR A 566 -32.36 -12.59 14.51
CA THR A 566 -32.67 -12.66 13.07
C THR A 566 -32.83 -11.25 12.52
N HIS A 567 -32.08 -10.90 11.46
CA HIS A 567 -32.18 -9.61 10.78
C HIS A 567 -33.03 -9.75 9.52
N ILE A 568 -34.10 -8.96 9.39
CA ILE A 568 -35.02 -8.99 8.23
C ILE A 568 -35.24 -7.56 7.73
N ILE A 569 -35.02 -7.34 6.43
CA ILE A 569 -35.32 -6.06 5.76
C ILE A 569 -35.91 -6.28 4.36
N GLN A 570 -36.47 -5.21 3.77
CA GLN A 570 -36.72 -5.15 2.33
C GLN A 570 -35.51 -4.51 1.64
N ALA A 571 -34.81 -5.30 0.83
CA ALA A 571 -33.72 -4.84 -0.03
C ALA A 571 -34.31 -4.42 -1.39
N ASN A 572 -34.31 -3.10 -1.66
CA ASN A 572 -34.76 -2.55 -2.93
C ASN A 572 -33.60 -2.58 -3.93
N ILE A 573 -33.70 -3.46 -4.93
CA ILE A 573 -32.67 -3.64 -5.95
C ILE A 573 -32.90 -2.69 -7.12
N VAL A 574 -31.83 -2.04 -7.57
CA VAL A 574 -31.76 -1.16 -8.73
C VAL A 574 -30.58 -1.56 -9.61
N ASN A 575 -30.50 -1.03 -10.83
CA ASN A 575 -29.38 -1.31 -11.73
C ASN A 575 -28.03 -1.01 -11.08
N GLY A 576 -27.06 -1.90 -11.31
CA GLY A 576 -25.69 -1.81 -10.80
C GLY A 576 -25.47 -2.60 -9.51
N TRP A 577 -24.28 -2.39 -8.93
CA TRP A 577 -23.86 -3.03 -7.71
C TRP A 577 -24.36 -2.27 -6.48
N GLN A 578 -24.82 -3.00 -5.47
CA GLN A 578 -25.26 -2.48 -4.17
C GLN A 578 -24.62 -3.26 -3.03
N GLU A 579 -24.44 -2.60 -1.89
CA GLU A 579 -23.97 -3.20 -0.64
C GLU A 579 -25.03 -3.05 0.46
N HIS A 580 -25.26 -4.09 1.24
CA HIS A 580 -26.03 -4.03 2.47
C HIS A 580 -25.20 -4.58 3.65
N ARG A 581 -24.95 -3.74 4.66
CA ARG A 581 -24.29 -4.15 5.91
C ARG A 581 -25.34 -4.46 6.98
N ALA A 582 -25.37 -5.70 7.44
CA ALA A 582 -26.21 -6.15 8.54
C ALA A 582 -25.37 -6.35 9.80
N THR A 583 -25.71 -5.62 10.86
CA THR A 583 -25.15 -5.83 12.20
C THR A 583 -26.07 -6.78 12.98
N LEU A 584 -25.56 -7.96 13.32
CA LEU A 584 -26.23 -8.92 14.19
C LEU A 584 -25.79 -8.69 15.64
N LEU A 585 -26.75 -8.70 16.56
CA LEU A 585 -26.50 -8.67 18.00
C LEU A 585 -26.81 -10.05 18.59
N PRO A 586 -26.07 -10.52 19.62
CA PRO A 586 -26.32 -11.80 20.29
C PRO A 586 -27.74 -11.95 20.87
#